data_AF-A0A2D9TD65-F1
#
_entry.id   AF-A0A2D9TD65-F1
#
_cell.length_a   1.000
_cell.length_b   1.000
_cell.length_c   1.000
_cell.angle_alpha   90.00
_cell.angle_beta   90.00
_cell.angle_gamma   90.00
#
_symmetry.space_group_name_H-M   'P 1'
#
loop_
_entity.id
_entity.type
_entity.pdbx_description
1 polymer ?
#
loop_
_entity_poly.entity_id
_entity_poly.type
_entity_poly.pdbx_seq_one_letter_code
_entity_poly.pdbx_strand_id
1 'polypeptide(L)'
;MLGRLLLISMILGAVSIGCRREKMVVSGVEVHTRIWLDTVANIESRASFDLQCPADQLTYHLLARERHYPSQVGVEGCGERAVYLRERLQDGTFTGWYLDSASVTRGD
;
A
#
# COMPACT_ATOMS: atom_id res chain seq x y z
N MET A 1 14.58 56.69 -25.02
CA MET A 1 13.72 55.77 -25.78
C MET A 1 14.55 54.55 -26.13
N LEU A 2 14.03 53.36 -25.82
CA LEU A 2 14.22 52.03 -26.42
C LEU A 2 15.56 51.73 -27.16
N GLY A 3 16.24 50.62 -26.96
CA GLY A 3 15.78 49.30 -26.54
C GLY A 3 16.94 48.51 -25.92
N ARG A 4 16.70 47.76 -24.84
CA ARG A 4 15.95 46.49 -24.77
C ARG A 4 16.55 45.45 -25.70
N LEU A 5 16.89 44.30 -25.10
CA LEU A 5 17.46 43.08 -25.68
C LEU A 5 18.98 43.03 -25.60
N LEU A 6 19.47 42.57 -24.45
CA LEU A 6 20.47 41.50 -24.37
C LEU A 6 20.62 41.13 -22.89
N LEU A 7 20.67 39.82 -22.63
CA LEU A 7 20.98 39.17 -21.34
C LEU A 7 19.80 38.97 -20.36
N ILE A 8 18.80 38.19 -20.76
CA ILE A 8 18.10 37.31 -19.81
C ILE A 8 18.59 35.89 -20.07
N SER A 9 19.83 35.63 -19.67
CA SER A 9 20.32 34.29 -19.39
C SER A 9 19.85 33.94 -17.98
N MET A 10 18.63 33.41 -17.86
CA MET A 10 18.14 32.86 -16.59
C MET A 10 17.58 31.47 -16.84
N ILE A 11 18.47 30.50 -16.60
CA ILE A 11 18.18 29.25 -15.92
C ILE A 11 17.12 28.39 -16.63
N LEU A 12 17.59 27.63 -17.62
CA LEU A 12 17.08 26.28 -17.88
C LEU A 12 17.29 25.46 -16.60
N GLY A 13 16.37 25.63 -15.64
CA GLY A 13 16.25 24.76 -14.50
C GLY A 13 15.82 23.41 -15.05
N ALA A 14 16.79 22.53 -15.26
CA ALA A 14 16.54 21.11 -15.44
C ALA A 14 15.77 20.64 -14.20
N VAL A 15 14.44 20.66 -14.29
CA VAL A 15 13.57 19.96 -13.36
C VAL A 15 13.90 18.50 -13.62
N SER A 16 14.92 18.02 -12.92
CA SER A 16 15.16 16.62 -12.73
C SER A 16 13.96 16.13 -11.93
N ILE A 17 12.91 15.76 -12.65
CA ILE A 17 11.84 14.89 -12.17
C ILE A 17 12.51 13.54 -11.94
N GLY A 18 13.39 13.48 -10.94
CA GLY A 18 13.82 12.23 -10.37
C GLY A 18 12.54 11.62 -9.83
N CYS A 19 12.13 10.49 -10.41
CA CYS A 19 11.06 9.66 -9.87
C CYS A 19 11.48 9.23 -8.46
N ARG A 20 11.23 10.09 -7.47
CA ARG A 20 11.41 9.78 -6.06
C ARG A 20 10.38 8.71 -5.78
N ARG A 21 10.84 7.45 -5.69
CA ARG A 21 9.99 6.32 -5.31
C ARG A 21 9.45 6.63 -3.93
N GLU A 22 8.18 7.04 -3.89
CA GLU A 22 7.52 7.36 -2.64
C GLU A 22 7.42 6.09 -1.80
N LYS A 23 7.73 6.26 -0.52
CA LYS A 23 7.62 5.24 0.50
C LYS A 23 6.79 5.81 1.63
N MET A 24 6.04 4.95 2.28
CA MET A 24 5.21 5.27 3.42
C MET A 24 5.52 4.32 4.57
N VAL A 25 5.18 4.73 5.79
CA VAL A 25 5.32 3.90 6.98
C VAL A 25 3.95 3.32 7.32
N VAL A 26 3.86 2.00 7.34
CA VAL A 26 2.66 1.24 7.71
C VAL A 26 3.02 0.37 8.89
N SER A 27 2.31 0.52 10.01
CA SER A 27 2.58 -0.26 11.24
C SER A 27 4.07 -0.18 11.67
N GLY A 28 4.71 1.00 11.48
CA GLY A 28 6.13 1.22 11.79
C GLY A 28 7.13 0.69 10.74
N VAL A 29 6.66 0.11 9.64
CA VAL A 29 7.51 -0.47 8.58
C VAL A 29 7.45 0.38 7.31
N GLU A 30 8.62 0.70 6.76
CA GLU A 30 8.74 1.44 5.51
C GLU A 30 8.45 0.53 4.30
N VAL A 31 7.46 0.92 3.48
CA VAL A 31 6.97 0.18 2.30
C VAL A 31 6.82 1.14 1.11
N HIS A 32 6.99 0.64 -0.11
CA HIS A 32 6.68 1.42 -1.30
C HIS A 32 5.19 1.73 -1.39
N THR A 33 4.83 3.01 -1.54
CA THR A 33 3.44 3.48 -1.53
C THR A 33 2.59 2.74 -2.56
N ARG A 34 3.09 2.59 -3.79
CA ARG A 34 2.37 1.83 -4.85
C ARG A 34 2.09 0.38 -4.44
N ILE A 35 3.09 -0.33 -3.91
CA ILE A 35 2.93 -1.75 -3.51
C ILE A 35 1.89 -1.87 -2.39
N TRP A 36 1.89 -0.93 -1.44
CA TRP A 36 0.91 -0.91 -0.36
C TRP A 36 -0.50 -0.62 -0.86
N LEU A 37 -0.69 0.42 -1.68
CA LEU A 37 -1.99 0.78 -2.25
C LEU A 37 -2.57 -0.35 -3.11
N ASP A 38 -1.75 -0.96 -3.98
CA ASP A 38 -2.17 -2.11 -4.77
C ASP A 38 -2.55 -3.29 -3.86
N THR A 39 -1.83 -3.50 -2.75
CA THR A 39 -2.15 -4.55 -1.78
C THR A 39 -3.51 -4.31 -1.12
N VAL A 40 -3.76 -3.09 -0.63
CA VAL A 40 -5.04 -2.71 0.00
C VAL A 40 -6.19 -2.88 -1.00
N ALA A 41 -6.05 -2.37 -2.22
CA ALA A 41 -7.09 -2.48 -3.24
C ALA A 41 -7.44 -3.94 -3.58
N ASN A 42 -6.47 -4.86 -3.56
CA ASN A 42 -6.73 -6.29 -3.79
C ASN A 42 -7.44 -6.99 -2.62
N ILE A 43 -7.30 -6.49 -1.40
CA ILE A 43 -7.88 -7.09 -0.19
C ILE A 43 -9.25 -6.47 0.12
N GLU A 44 -9.45 -5.18 -0.16
CA GLU A 44 -10.55 -4.36 0.33
C GLU A 44 -11.94 -4.95 0.12
N SER A 45 -12.30 -5.27 -1.13
CA SER A 45 -13.64 -5.81 -1.42
C SER A 45 -13.89 -7.13 -0.68
N ARG A 46 -12.85 -7.95 -0.50
CA ARG A 46 -12.97 -9.24 0.18
C ARG A 46 -13.04 -9.07 1.69
N ALA A 47 -12.23 -8.19 2.26
CA ALA A 47 -12.29 -7.84 3.68
C ALA A 47 -13.63 -7.22 4.06
N SER A 48 -14.18 -6.36 3.20
CA SER A 48 -15.50 -5.76 3.42
C SER A 48 -16.60 -6.82 3.48
N PHE A 49 -16.52 -7.83 2.60
CA PHE A 49 -17.45 -8.95 2.60
C PHE A 49 -17.25 -9.87 3.81
N ASP A 50 -16.02 -10.32 4.06
CA ASP A 50 -15.70 -11.29 5.10
C ASP A 50 -16.01 -10.74 6.51
N LEU A 51 -15.75 -9.46 6.77
CA LEU A 51 -16.00 -8.78 8.05
C LEU A 51 -17.36 -8.08 8.14
N GLN A 52 -18.18 -8.16 7.08
CA GLN A 52 -19.45 -7.44 6.97
C GLN A 52 -19.34 -5.93 7.30
N CYS A 53 -18.23 -5.32 6.89
CA CYS A 53 -17.86 -3.97 7.28
C CYS A 53 -17.65 -3.09 6.04
N PRO A 54 -18.21 -1.87 5.98
CA PRO A 54 -17.97 -0.95 4.87
C PRO A 54 -16.47 -0.68 4.68
N ALA A 55 -16.03 -0.60 3.42
CA ALA A 55 -14.62 -0.45 3.08
C ALA A 55 -13.95 0.79 3.70
N ASP A 56 -14.70 1.88 3.85
CA ASP A 56 -14.26 3.13 4.46
C ASP A 56 -14.09 3.05 5.99
N GLN A 57 -14.56 1.98 6.61
CA GLN A 57 -14.39 1.67 8.04
C GLN A 57 -13.33 0.60 8.30
N LEU A 58 -12.67 0.09 7.25
CA LEU A 58 -11.59 -0.88 7.36
C LEU A 58 -10.24 -0.17 7.57
N THR A 59 -9.44 -0.69 8.48
CA THR A 59 -8.05 -0.30 8.70
C THR A 59 -7.13 -1.47 8.39
N TYR A 60 -6.05 -1.20 7.65
CA TYR A 60 -5.12 -2.21 7.15
C TYR A 60 -3.76 -2.06 7.82
N HIS A 61 -3.19 -3.18 8.26
CA HIS A 61 -1.94 -3.26 9.01
C HIS A 61 -0.97 -4.21 8.32
N LEU A 62 0.28 -3.78 8.16
CA LEU A 62 1.30 -4.68 7.67
C LEU A 62 1.79 -5.56 8.82
N LEU A 63 1.56 -6.87 8.72
CA LEU A 63 2.02 -7.83 9.74
C LEU A 63 3.33 -8.49 9.33
N ALA A 64 3.46 -8.88 8.06
CA ALA A 64 4.68 -9.48 7.53
C ALA A 64 4.90 -9.14 6.05
N ARG A 65 6.15 -9.25 5.61
CA ARG A 65 6.55 -9.08 4.22
C ARG A 65 7.58 -10.10 3.80
N GLU A 66 7.50 -10.51 2.54
CA GLU A 66 8.57 -11.23 1.85
C GLU A 66 9.32 -10.25 0.95
N ARG A 67 10.58 -9.99 1.28
CA ARG A 67 11.41 -8.97 0.62
C ARG A 67 10.74 -7.60 0.65
N HIS A 68 10.22 -7.14 -0.49
CA HIS A 68 9.57 -5.84 -0.66
C HIS A 68 8.05 -5.92 -0.76
N TYR A 69 7.48 -7.13 -0.68
CA TYR A 69 6.06 -7.38 -0.90
C TYR A 69 5.40 -7.81 0.41
N PRO A 70 4.28 -7.18 0.83
CA PRO A 70 3.48 -7.67 1.95
C PRO A 70 3.15 -9.15 1.77
N SER A 71 3.29 -9.99 2.79
CA SER A 71 2.87 -11.40 2.76
C SER A 71 1.74 -11.67 3.75
N GLN A 72 1.60 -10.82 4.76
CA GLN A 72 0.50 -10.88 5.72
C GLN A 72 -0.01 -9.47 6.02
N VAL A 73 -1.33 -9.28 5.92
CA VAL A 73 -2.02 -8.02 6.18
C VAL A 73 -3.12 -8.27 7.19
N GLY A 74 -3.05 -7.60 8.33
CA GLY A 74 -4.14 -7.55 9.30
C GLY A 74 -5.17 -6.53 8.85
N VAL A 75 -6.45 -6.86 8.97
CA VAL A 75 -7.56 -5.95 8.71
C VAL A 75 -8.45 -5.91 9.93
N GLU A 76 -8.82 -4.71 10.35
CA GLU A 76 -9.76 -4.49 11.45
C GLU A 76 -10.83 -3.48 11.03
N GLY A 77 -12.03 -3.65 11.55
CA GLY A 77 -13.17 -2.77 11.29
C GLY A 77 -14.45 -3.34 11.87
N CYS A 78 -15.40 -2.49 12.24
CA CYS A 78 -16.71 -2.90 12.75
C CYS A 78 -16.69 -3.88 13.94
N GLY A 79 -15.63 -3.83 14.76
CA GLY A 79 -15.45 -4.74 15.89
C GLY A 79 -15.02 -6.15 15.49
N GLU A 80 -14.53 -6.36 14.27
CA GLU A 80 -13.99 -7.63 13.82
C GLU A 80 -12.56 -7.43 13.30
N ARG A 81 -11.76 -8.50 13.32
CA ARG A 81 -10.41 -8.51 12.75
C ARG A 81 -10.09 -9.83 12.08
N ALA A 82 -9.27 -9.76 11.04
CA ALA A 82 -8.84 -10.88 10.22
C ALA A 82 -7.41 -10.66 9.71
N VAL A 83 -6.75 -11.76 9.34
CA VAL A 83 -5.45 -11.73 8.65
C VAL A 83 -5.61 -12.31 7.25
N TYR A 84 -5.11 -11.57 6.27
CA TYR A 84 -4.99 -12.02 4.88
C TYR A 84 -3.56 -12.42 4.60
N LEU A 85 -3.42 -13.57 3.93
CA LEU A 85 -2.14 -14.18 3.58
C LEU A 85 -2.00 -14.25 2.06
N ARG A 86 -0.77 -14.16 1.59
CA ARG A 86 -0.38 -14.65 0.26
C ARG A 86 0.98 -15.30 0.33
N GLU A 87 1.17 -16.33 -0.46
CA GLU A 87 2.41 -17.11 -0.50
C GLU A 87 3.18 -16.83 -1.78
N ARG A 88 4.50 -16.93 -1.70
CA ARG A 88 5.35 -16.91 -2.87
C ARG A 88 5.45 -18.31 -3.47
N LEU A 89 5.09 -18.43 -4.74
CA LEU A 89 5.17 -19.65 -5.52
C LEU A 89 6.62 -19.92 -5.98
N GLN A 90 6.88 -21.17 -6.38
CA GLN A 90 8.24 -21.60 -6.80
C GLN A 90 8.77 -20.85 -8.02
N ASP A 91 7.88 -20.41 -8.92
CA ASP A 91 8.20 -19.58 -10.08
C ASP A 91 8.48 -18.10 -9.71
N GLY A 92 8.38 -17.75 -8.42
CA GLY A 92 8.62 -16.43 -7.90
C GLY A 92 7.41 -15.50 -7.93
N THR A 93 6.26 -15.94 -8.47
CA THR A 93 4.98 -15.22 -8.40
C THR A 93 4.35 -15.34 -7.01
N PHE A 94 3.24 -14.64 -6.77
CA PHE A 94 2.48 -14.74 -5.53
C PHE A 94 1.09 -15.33 -5.80
N THR A 95 0.56 -16.06 -4.83
CA THR A 95 -0.85 -16.44 -4.83
C THR A 95 -1.75 -15.20 -4.74
N GLY A 96 -3.04 -15.39 -5.01
CA GLY A 96 -4.05 -14.44 -4.55
C GLY A 96 -4.07 -14.32 -3.02
N TRP A 97 -4.72 -13.27 -2.51
CA TRP A 97 -4.95 -13.10 -1.08
C TRP A 97 -6.05 -14.03 -0.58
N TYR A 98 -5.77 -14.80 0.45
CA TYR A 98 -6.75 -15.65 1.14
C TYR A 98 -6.82 -15.32 2.62
N LEU A 99 -7.95 -15.64 3.23
CA LEU A 99 -8.23 -15.35 4.63
C LEU A 99 -7.59 -16.46 5.46
N ASP A 100 -6.84 -16.11 6.50
CA ASP A 100 -6.45 -17.06 7.53
C ASP A 100 -7.66 -17.37 8.42
N SER A 101 -8.28 -18.53 8.19
CA SER A 101 -9.47 -18.97 8.94
C SER A 101 -9.26 -19.04 10.46
N ALA A 102 -8.02 -19.18 10.93
CA ALA A 102 -7.71 -19.23 12.36
C ALA A 102 -7.63 -17.84 13.01
N SER A 103 -7.60 -16.77 12.20
CA SER A 103 -7.34 -15.41 12.67
C SER A 103 -8.59 -14.58 12.93
N VAL A 104 -9.76 -15.02 12.46
CA VAL A 104 -11.01 -14.26 12.58
C VAL A 104 -11.43 -14.22 14.04
N THR A 105 -11.50 -13.02 14.60
CA THR A 105 -11.95 -12.82 15.98
C THR A 105 -12.88 -11.62 16.05
N ARG A 106 -13.94 -11.75 16.87
CA ARG A 106 -14.72 -10.60 17.33
C ARG A 106 -13.90 -9.83 18.36
N GLY A 107 -13.91 -8.52 18.26
CA GLY A 107 -13.46 -7.63 19.33
C GLY A 107 -14.47 -7.71 20.47
N ASP A 108 -14.01 -8.14 21.64
CA ASP A 108 -14.75 -8.09 22.91
C ASP A 108 -14.71 -6.67 23.50
#